data_AF-A0A0P9V1P2-F1
#
_entry.id   AF-A0A0P9V1P2-F1
#
_cell.length_a   1.000
_cell.length_b   1.000
_cell.length_c   1.000
_cell.angle_alpha   90.00
_cell.angle_beta   90.00
_cell.angle_gamma   90.00
#
_symmetry.space_group_name_H-M   'P 1'
#
loop_
_entity.id
_entity.type
_entity.pdbx_description
1 polymer ?
#
loop_
_entity_poly.entity_id
_entity_poly.type
_entity_poly.pdbx_seq_one_letter_code
_entity_poly.pdbx_strand_id
1 'polypeptide(L)'
;MRNRGNNQAAAALQGLVQQGVNLEDLRTALERHLLRHQPIPLDIAYALQSVGIPPSVDTAESLVESPLMDLSVALHRVLGPRPVSAPPRPAVPVHPPAASRRPDGARSSALRVIPEREDYENNVAYGMRLLNLNPGVGVRRVVAAFITDPADRPAVVDDIRAARDPITSQFNQLRTVSKAVVESQNPPFRDAEHHHPDDATHCLFGEPLSLENPDQQVIGLAGNPTDTSELYSQQGNKDLVFMDMKKLAQFLAGKPEHPMNRQPLDARTIANYAFRIVP
;
A
#
# COMPACT_ATOMS: atom_id res chain seq x y z
N MET A 1 12.13 25.81 22.62
CA MET A 1 13.24 25.82 21.63
C MET A 1 12.76 25.57 20.20
N ARG A 2 11.85 24.60 19.97
CA ARG A 2 11.30 24.22 18.64
C ARG A 2 10.75 25.36 17.76
N ASN A 3 10.13 26.39 18.36
CA ASN A 3 9.60 27.53 17.58
C ASN A 3 10.70 28.50 17.09
N ARG A 4 11.87 28.54 17.76
CA ARG A 4 12.99 29.38 17.33
C ARG A 4 13.71 28.76 16.12
N GLY A 5 13.93 27.44 16.13
CA GLY A 5 14.52 26.69 15.01
C GLY A 5 13.70 26.77 13.73
N ASN A 6 12.36 26.61 13.83
CA ASN A 6 11.46 26.74 12.68
C ASN A 6 11.51 28.15 12.03
N ASN A 7 11.59 29.20 12.85
CA ASN A 7 11.65 30.58 12.34
C ASN A 7 13.00 30.90 11.69
N GLN A 8 14.09 30.34 12.22
CA GLN A 8 15.43 30.47 11.63
C GLN A 8 15.55 29.69 10.31
N ALA A 9 15.00 28.48 10.23
CA ALA A 9 14.97 27.69 9.01
C ALA A 9 14.16 28.38 7.89
N ALA A 10 13.02 28.98 8.22
CA ALA A 10 12.22 29.73 7.24
C ALA A 10 12.95 30.98 6.73
N ALA A 11 13.61 31.73 7.61
CA ALA A 11 14.41 32.89 7.23
C ALA A 11 15.63 32.50 6.36
N ALA A 12 16.30 31.40 6.70
CA ALA A 12 17.41 30.85 5.93
C ALA A 12 16.96 30.40 4.52
N LEU A 13 15.82 29.73 4.41
CA LEU A 13 15.24 29.38 3.09
C LEU A 13 14.98 30.61 2.24
N GLN A 14 14.44 31.68 2.83
CA GLN A 14 14.20 32.93 2.11
C GLN A 14 15.52 33.57 1.65
N GLY A 15 16.58 33.50 2.46
CA GLY A 15 17.93 33.93 2.09
C GLY A 15 18.52 33.12 0.93
N LEU A 16 18.37 31.80 0.95
CA LEU A 16 18.86 30.91 -0.12
C LEU A 16 18.13 31.14 -1.45
N VAL A 17 16.82 31.42 -1.41
CA VAL A 17 16.06 31.82 -2.61
C VAL A 17 16.56 33.14 -3.18
N GLN A 18 16.86 34.13 -2.33
CA GLN A 18 17.40 35.42 -2.78
C GLN A 18 18.79 35.31 -3.40
N GLN A 19 19.56 34.29 -3.00
CA GLN A 19 20.86 33.96 -3.57
C GLN A 19 20.75 33.15 -4.89
N GLY A 20 19.54 32.83 -5.33
CA GLY A 20 19.30 32.08 -6.57
C GLY A 20 19.59 30.57 -6.43
N VAL A 21 19.65 30.04 -5.22
CA VAL A 21 19.86 28.60 -4.99
C VAL A 21 18.63 27.82 -5.44
N ASN A 22 18.83 26.81 -6.28
CA ASN A 22 17.76 25.92 -6.67
C ASN A 22 17.33 25.05 -5.48
N LEU A 23 16.11 25.27 -5.00
CA LEU A 23 15.54 24.58 -3.84
C LEU A 23 15.44 23.06 -4.04
N GLU A 24 15.28 22.59 -5.28
CA GLU A 24 15.24 21.15 -5.61
C GLU A 24 16.61 20.48 -5.52
N ASP A 25 17.66 21.21 -5.92
CA ASP A 25 19.05 20.76 -5.80
C ASP A 25 19.48 20.77 -4.34
N LEU A 26 19.11 21.82 -3.60
CA LEU A 26 19.26 21.91 -2.15
C LEU A 26 18.56 20.75 -1.43
N ARG A 27 17.31 20.42 -1.81
CA ARG A 27 16.58 19.28 -1.24
C ARG A 27 17.32 17.98 -1.46
N THR A 28 17.72 17.74 -2.70
CA THR A 28 18.41 16.50 -3.07
C THR A 28 19.76 16.37 -2.36
N ALA A 29 20.50 17.46 -2.21
CA ALA A 29 21.77 17.48 -1.48
C ALA A 29 21.57 17.22 0.03
N LEU A 30 20.58 17.87 0.66
CA LEU A 30 20.27 17.67 2.08
C LEU A 30 19.78 16.26 2.37
N GLU A 31 18.89 15.69 1.54
CA GLU A 31 18.41 14.31 1.71
C GLU A 31 19.56 13.30 1.63
N ARG A 32 20.47 13.47 0.66
CA ARG A 32 21.66 12.62 0.52
C ARG A 32 22.61 12.77 1.70
N HIS A 33 22.78 13.99 2.21
CA HIS A 33 23.63 14.24 3.37
C HIS A 33 23.05 13.64 4.65
N LEU A 34 21.76 13.84 4.91
CA LEU A 34 21.10 13.39 6.14
C LEU A 34 20.85 11.87 6.16
N LEU A 35 20.51 11.25 5.03
CA LEU A 35 20.20 9.82 4.96
C LEU A 35 21.42 8.94 4.65
N ARG A 36 22.38 9.45 3.87
CA ARG A 36 23.51 8.65 3.35
C ARG A 36 24.87 9.21 3.72
N HIS A 37 24.93 10.25 4.56
CA HIS A 37 26.17 10.92 4.99
C HIS A 37 27.06 11.38 3.81
N GLN A 38 26.45 11.68 2.65
CA GLN A 38 27.20 12.18 1.50
C GLN A 38 27.56 13.65 1.70
N PRO A 39 28.75 14.10 1.26
CA PRO A 39 29.13 15.50 1.39
C PRO A 39 28.18 16.41 0.58
N ILE A 40 27.80 17.55 1.16
CA ILE A 40 27.02 18.57 0.46
C ILE A 40 27.92 19.21 -0.63
N PRO A 41 27.43 19.36 -1.87
CA PRO A 41 28.14 20.09 -2.92
C PRO A 41 28.60 21.48 -2.47
N LEU A 42 29.79 21.89 -2.92
CA LEU A 42 30.51 23.06 -2.38
C LEU A 42 29.72 24.37 -2.55
N ASP A 43 29.05 24.54 -3.69
CA ASP A 43 28.16 25.64 -4.02
C ASP A 43 26.99 25.78 -3.03
N ILE A 44 26.34 24.66 -2.72
CA ILE A 44 25.26 24.59 -1.73
C ILE A 44 25.80 24.80 -0.31
N ALA A 45 26.97 24.25 -0.01
CA ALA A 45 27.62 24.41 1.29
C ALA A 45 27.96 25.87 1.59
N TYR A 46 28.49 26.62 0.60
CA TYR A 46 28.74 28.05 0.73
C TYR A 46 27.46 28.86 0.92
N ALA A 47 26.40 28.51 0.18
CA ALA A 47 25.11 29.17 0.33
C ALA A 47 24.52 28.93 1.72
N LEU A 48 24.56 27.70 2.24
CA LEU A 48 24.14 27.35 3.60
C LEU A 48 24.93 28.14 4.66
N GLN A 49 26.25 28.21 4.50
CA GLN A 49 27.10 28.93 5.44
C GLN A 49 26.82 30.44 5.43
N SER A 50 26.49 31.01 4.27
CA SER A 50 26.15 32.43 4.14
C SER A 50 24.83 32.82 4.83
N VAL A 51 23.91 31.87 5.02
CA VAL A 51 22.67 32.04 5.79
C VAL A 51 22.81 31.56 7.25
N GLY A 52 24.04 31.25 7.68
CA GLY A 52 24.36 30.87 9.05
C GLY A 52 24.05 29.41 9.40
N ILE A 53 23.88 28.53 8.40
CA ILE A 53 23.66 27.10 8.61
C ILE A 53 24.96 26.33 8.34
N PRO A 54 25.50 25.58 9.33
CA PRO A 54 26.68 24.75 9.09
C PRO A 54 26.34 23.63 8.09
N PRO A 55 27.15 23.44 7.03
CA PRO A 55 26.90 22.45 5.98
C PRO A 55 27.34 21.03 6.35
N SER A 56 27.76 20.79 7.60
CA SER A 56 28.12 19.49 8.14
C SER A 56 27.50 19.30 9.52
N VAL A 57 27.04 18.08 9.79
CA VAL A 57 26.70 17.66 11.16
C VAL A 57 27.95 17.01 11.74
N ASP A 58 28.53 17.59 12.79
CA ASP A 58 29.59 16.91 13.54
C ASP A 58 28.99 15.65 14.18
N THR A 59 29.64 14.50 13.97
CA THR A 59 29.16 13.17 14.40
C THR A 59 28.96 13.03 15.91
N ALA A 60 29.38 14.03 16.71
CA ALA A 60 29.21 14.10 18.15
C ALA A 60 27.96 14.88 18.61
N GLU A 61 27.33 15.67 17.74
CA GLU A 61 26.12 16.42 18.07
C GLU A 61 24.85 15.65 17.66
N SER A 62 23.88 15.61 18.57
CA SER A 62 22.62 14.89 18.38
C SER A 62 21.88 15.42 17.14
N LEU A 63 21.66 14.55 16.14
CA LEU A 63 20.88 14.81 14.91
C LEU A 63 19.51 15.45 15.18
N VAL A 64 18.98 15.27 16.39
CA VAL A 64 17.67 15.77 16.83
C VAL A 64 17.63 17.31 16.94
N GLU A 65 18.78 17.98 17.13
CA GLU A 65 18.87 19.45 17.24
C GLU A 65 19.75 20.08 16.13
N SER A 66 19.86 19.41 14.98
CA SER A 66 20.64 19.94 13.86
C SER A 66 19.87 21.01 13.05
N PRO A 67 20.47 22.18 12.76
CA PRO A 67 19.84 23.20 11.91
C PRO A 67 19.58 22.69 10.48
N LEU A 68 20.30 21.67 10.00
CA LEU A 68 20.06 21.03 8.71
C LEU A 68 18.76 20.20 8.70
N MET A 69 18.37 19.62 9.83
CA MET A 69 17.10 18.90 9.98
C MET A 69 15.91 19.87 10.02
N ASP A 70 16.03 20.98 10.73
CA ASP A 70 15.00 22.02 10.73
C ASP A 70 14.83 22.63 9.32
N LEU A 71 15.94 22.80 8.59
CA LEU A 71 15.92 23.26 7.20
C LEU A 71 15.28 22.25 6.25
N SER A 72 15.56 20.94 6.39
CA SER A 72 14.98 19.91 5.54
C SER A 72 13.47 19.79 5.73
N VAL A 73 12.99 19.90 6.97
CA VAL A 73 11.57 19.95 7.29
C VAL A 73 10.90 21.19 6.70
N ALA A 74 11.53 22.36 6.82
CA ALA A 74 10.99 23.59 6.24
C ALA A 74 10.96 23.53 4.71
N LEU A 75 11.97 22.94 4.08
CA LEU A 75 12.07 22.79 2.63
C LEU A 75 11.01 21.82 2.09
N HIS A 76 10.75 20.71 2.79
CA HIS A 76 9.67 19.76 2.45
C HIS A 76 8.28 20.39 2.57
N ARG A 77 8.08 21.33 3.50
CA ARG A 77 6.82 22.10 3.60
C ARG A 77 6.62 23.04 2.42
N VAL A 78 7.70 23.64 1.90
CA VAL A 78 7.63 24.61 0.80
C VAL A 78 7.50 23.92 -0.57
N LEU A 79 8.29 22.88 -0.82
CA LEU A 79 8.31 22.19 -2.11
C LEU A 79 7.21 21.13 -2.26
N GLY A 80 6.58 20.72 -1.16
CA GLY A 80 5.62 19.62 -1.16
C GLY A 80 6.25 18.27 -1.53
N PRO A 81 5.44 17.18 -1.57
CA PRO A 81 5.92 15.86 -1.98
C PRO A 81 6.39 15.88 -3.44
N ARG A 82 7.59 15.34 -3.69
CA ARG A 82 8.25 15.33 -5.00
C ARG A 82 7.37 14.66 -6.07
N PRO A 83 7.04 15.32 -7.19
CA PRO A 83 6.51 14.63 -8.35
C PRO A 83 7.62 13.80 -9.01
N VAL A 84 7.39 12.50 -9.17
CA VAL A 84 8.33 11.57 -9.78
C VAL A 84 8.44 11.88 -11.27
N SER A 85 9.51 12.56 -11.68
CA SER A 85 9.78 12.85 -13.09
C SER A 85 10.59 11.70 -13.70
N ALA A 86 10.01 11.01 -14.68
CA ALA A 86 10.63 9.91 -15.41
C ALA A 86 11.54 10.43 -16.54
N PRO A 87 12.69 9.79 -16.81
CA PRO A 87 13.66 10.24 -17.83
C PRO A 87 13.16 10.01 -19.28
N PRO A 88 13.65 10.80 -20.27
CA PRO A 88 13.22 10.70 -21.67
C PRO A 88 13.88 9.50 -22.37
N ARG A 89 13.09 8.71 -23.13
CA ARG A 89 13.60 7.61 -23.96
C ARG A 89 13.85 8.06 -25.42
N PRO A 90 14.79 7.42 -26.15
CA PRO A 90 15.15 7.77 -27.53
C PRO A 90 14.06 7.40 -28.54
N ALA A 91 13.98 8.17 -29.64
CA ALA A 91 12.98 8.06 -30.69
C ALA A 91 13.16 6.83 -31.58
N VAL A 92 12.09 6.06 -31.80
CA VAL A 92 11.96 5.03 -32.85
C VAL A 92 10.62 5.28 -33.59
N PRO A 93 10.54 5.08 -34.92
CA PRO A 93 9.52 5.70 -35.78
C PRO A 93 8.10 5.16 -35.61
N VAL A 94 7.16 6.08 -35.85
CA VAL A 94 5.72 5.99 -35.65
C VAL A 94 5.04 5.06 -36.67
N HIS A 95 4.31 4.06 -36.20
CA HIS A 95 3.19 3.46 -36.92
C HIS A 95 1.85 3.91 -36.28
N PRO A 96 0.77 4.11 -37.07
CA PRO A 96 -0.47 4.72 -36.59
C PRO A 96 -1.27 3.83 -35.63
N PRO A 97 -2.11 4.41 -34.75
CA PRO A 97 -2.49 3.79 -33.48
C PRO A 97 -3.61 2.76 -33.65
N ALA A 98 -3.30 1.48 -33.45
CA ALA A 98 -4.29 0.53 -32.97
C ALA A 98 -4.55 0.83 -31.49
N ALA A 99 -5.81 1.08 -31.13
CA ALA A 99 -6.24 1.44 -29.81
C ALA A 99 -5.77 0.41 -28.75
N SER A 100 -4.75 0.79 -27.97
CA SER A 100 -4.46 0.17 -26.68
C SER A 100 -4.48 1.26 -25.63
N ARG A 101 -5.64 1.39 -25.00
CA ARG A 101 -5.86 2.18 -23.79
C ARG A 101 -4.92 1.66 -22.71
N ARG A 102 -3.85 2.40 -22.44
CA ARG A 102 -3.23 2.43 -21.10
C ARG A 102 -4.25 3.03 -20.12
N PRO A 103 -4.48 2.45 -18.94
CA PRO A 103 -5.20 3.15 -17.89
C PRO A 103 -4.25 4.17 -17.25
N ASP A 104 -4.46 5.44 -17.59
CA ASP A 104 -3.93 6.58 -16.85
C ASP A 104 -4.48 6.58 -15.42
N GLY A 105 -3.58 6.81 -14.47
CA GLY A 105 -3.91 7.04 -13.07
C GLY A 105 -4.68 8.36 -12.90
N ALA A 106 -5.69 8.30 -12.03
CA ALA A 106 -6.33 9.45 -11.39
C ALA A 106 -7.05 10.45 -12.31
N ARG A 107 -8.22 10.05 -12.85
CA ARG A 107 -9.45 10.87 -12.86
C ARG A 107 -10.65 9.98 -13.20
N SER A 108 -11.58 9.90 -12.25
CA SER A 108 -12.91 9.29 -12.36
C SER A 108 -12.96 7.77 -12.52
N SER A 109 -13.51 7.09 -11.51
CA SER A 109 -14.39 5.97 -11.81
C SER A 109 -15.39 5.84 -10.68
N ALA A 110 -16.65 6.15 -10.99
CA ALA A 110 -17.77 5.54 -10.28
C ALA A 110 -17.50 4.02 -10.17
N LEU A 111 -18.14 3.34 -9.20
CA LEU A 111 -18.14 1.88 -9.19
C LEU A 111 -18.40 1.40 -10.63
N ARG A 112 -17.51 0.54 -11.15
CA ARG A 112 -17.56 0.06 -12.54
C ARG A 112 -18.88 -0.64 -12.83
N VAL A 113 -19.42 -1.33 -11.82
CA VAL A 113 -20.69 -2.03 -11.88
C VAL A 113 -21.53 -1.65 -10.66
N ILE A 114 -22.68 -1.03 -10.89
CA ILE A 114 -23.70 -0.74 -9.86
C ILE A 114 -25.00 -1.38 -10.34
N PRO A 115 -25.26 -2.66 -10.02
CA PRO A 115 -26.56 -3.26 -10.29
C PRO A 115 -27.62 -2.60 -9.42
N GLU A 116 -28.89 -2.62 -9.82
CA GLU A 116 -29.96 -2.16 -8.94
C GLU A 116 -30.04 -3.00 -7.67
N ARG A 117 -30.35 -2.36 -6.54
CA ARG A 117 -30.54 -3.05 -5.28
C ARG A 117 -31.82 -3.88 -5.36
N GLU A 118 -31.75 -5.12 -4.89
CA GLU A 118 -32.93 -5.98 -4.82
C GLU A 118 -33.82 -5.55 -3.64
N ASP A 119 -35.14 -5.69 -3.76
CA ASP A 119 -36.11 -5.16 -2.78
C ASP A 119 -35.94 -5.75 -1.36
N TYR A 120 -35.40 -6.97 -1.27
CA TYR A 120 -35.12 -7.66 0.00
C TYR A 120 -33.68 -7.48 0.50
N GLU A 121 -32.83 -6.80 -0.27
CA GLU A 121 -31.40 -6.67 0.03
C GLU A 121 -31.16 -5.49 0.98
N ASN A 122 -30.65 -5.79 2.17
CA ASN A 122 -30.26 -4.75 3.13
C ASN A 122 -28.97 -4.04 2.70
N ASN A 123 -28.66 -2.90 3.35
CA ASN A 123 -27.49 -2.09 3.01
C ASN A 123 -26.16 -2.85 3.11
N VAL A 124 -26.05 -3.79 4.03
CA VAL A 124 -24.85 -4.61 4.23
C VAL A 124 -24.66 -5.58 3.08
N ALA A 125 -25.70 -6.34 2.73
CA ALA A 125 -25.70 -7.30 1.63
C ALA A 125 -25.41 -6.61 0.30
N TYR A 126 -26.05 -5.47 0.04
CA TYR A 126 -25.82 -4.69 -1.16
C TYR A 126 -24.41 -4.10 -1.21
N GLY A 127 -23.92 -3.58 -0.09
CA GLY A 127 -22.53 -3.12 0.03
C GLY A 127 -21.53 -4.23 -0.26
N MET A 128 -21.76 -5.45 0.24
CA MET A 128 -20.91 -6.63 -0.04
C MET A 128 -20.95 -7.02 -1.53
N ARG A 129 -22.13 -7.02 -2.14
CA ARG A 129 -22.28 -7.33 -3.56
C ARG A 129 -21.54 -6.31 -4.43
N LEU A 130 -21.67 -5.02 -4.13
CA LEU A 130 -20.95 -3.96 -4.81
C LEU A 130 -19.43 -4.08 -4.62
N LEU A 131 -18.99 -4.42 -3.42
CA LEU A 131 -17.59 -4.70 -3.11
C LEU A 131 -17.04 -5.87 -3.95
N ASN A 132 -17.83 -6.92 -4.18
CA ASN A 132 -17.44 -8.07 -5.00
C ASN A 132 -17.41 -7.77 -6.49
N LEU A 133 -18.38 -6.99 -6.98
CA LEU A 133 -18.44 -6.57 -8.39
C LEU A 133 -17.40 -5.50 -8.73
N ASN A 134 -16.80 -4.86 -7.72
CA ASN A 134 -15.82 -3.79 -7.88
C ASN A 134 -14.54 -4.10 -7.09
N PRO A 135 -13.75 -5.11 -7.53
CA PRO A 135 -12.51 -5.47 -6.86
C PRO A 135 -11.56 -4.27 -6.81
N GLY A 136 -10.85 -4.14 -5.67
CA GLY A 136 -9.95 -3.00 -5.41
C GLY A 136 -10.64 -1.75 -4.84
N VAL A 137 -11.97 -1.69 -4.77
CA VAL A 137 -12.68 -0.56 -4.16
C VAL A 137 -12.87 -0.76 -2.65
N GLY A 138 -12.62 0.29 -1.85
CA GLY A 138 -12.80 0.25 -0.39
C GLY A 138 -14.25 0.46 0.08
N VAL A 139 -14.58 -0.10 1.25
CA VAL A 139 -15.93 -0.10 1.87
C VAL A 139 -16.59 1.28 1.89
N ARG A 140 -15.86 2.31 2.36
CA ARG A 140 -16.38 3.68 2.47
C ARG A 140 -16.87 4.24 1.12
N ARG A 141 -16.15 3.92 0.04
CA ARG A 141 -16.47 4.40 -1.31
C ARG A 141 -17.67 3.66 -1.89
N VAL A 142 -17.82 2.37 -1.58
CA VAL A 142 -19.01 1.60 -1.93
C VAL A 142 -20.24 2.14 -1.20
N VAL A 143 -20.16 2.35 0.11
CA VAL A 143 -21.28 2.90 0.90
C VAL A 143 -21.70 4.29 0.40
N ALA A 144 -20.73 5.16 0.10
CA ALA A 144 -21.02 6.48 -0.45
C ALA A 144 -21.72 6.46 -1.82
N ALA A 145 -21.67 5.35 -2.55
CA ALA A 145 -22.30 5.23 -3.87
C ALA A 145 -23.80 4.91 -3.81
N PHE A 146 -24.31 4.37 -2.69
CA PHE A 146 -25.72 4.00 -2.57
C PHE A 146 -26.43 4.55 -1.32
N ILE A 147 -25.68 5.04 -0.32
CA ILE A 147 -26.23 5.78 0.81
C ILE A 147 -26.17 7.28 0.50
N THR A 148 -27.34 7.85 0.22
CA THR A 148 -27.53 9.25 -0.11
C THR A 148 -27.18 10.17 1.05
N ASP A 149 -27.69 9.88 2.26
CA ASP A 149 -27.42 10.66 3.47
C ASP A 149 -26.01 10.39 4.03
N PRO A 150 -25.11 11.39 4.08
CA PRO A 150 -23.78 11.24 4.68
C PRO A 150 -23.79 10.81 6.15
N ALA A 151 -24.84 11.13 6.92
CA ALA A 151 -24.95 10.81 8.34
C ALA A 151 -25.12 9.31 8.61
N ASP A 152 -25.75 8.58 7.69
CA ASP A 152 -26.02 7.13 7.82
C ASP A 152 -24.84 6.26 7.36
N ARG A 153 -23.90 6.84 6.60
CA ARG A 153 -22.76 6.10 6.01
C ARG A 153 -21.87 5.42 7.06
N PRO A 154 -21.49 6.04 8.19
CA PRO A 154 -20.61 5.41 9.18
C PRO A 154 -21.18 4.10 9.73
N ALA A 155 -22.47 4.07 10.09
CA ALA A 155 -23.11 2.88 10.62
C ALA A 155 -23.07 1.71 9.62
N VAL A 156 -23.43 1.96 8.36
CA VAL A 156 -23.40 0.93 7.31
C VAL A 156 -21.97 0.45 7.03
N VAL A 157 -20.98 1.34 7.06
CA VAL A 157 -19.56 0.96 6.92
C VAL A 157 -19.14 0.02 8.04
N ASP A 158 -19.57 0.28 9.27
CA ASP A 158 -19.22 -0.52 10.43
C ASP A 158 -19.97 -1.86 10.43
N ASP A 159 -21.24 -1.91 10.03
CA ASP A 159 -21.98 -3.16 9.87
C ASP A 159 -21.35 -4.08 8.80
N ILE A 160 -20.90 -3.50 7.68
CA ILE A 160 -20.17 -4.23 6.62
C ILE A 160 -18.83 -4.76 7.17
N ARG A 161 -18.11 -3.99 8.00
CA ARG A 161 -16.88 -4.49 8.62
C ARG A 161 -17.17 -5.63 9.58
N ALA A 162 -18.15 -5.47 10.46
CA ALA A 162 -18.59 -6.49 11.41
C ALA A 162 -18.99 -7.80 10.73
N ALA A 163 -19.53 -7.76 9.50
CA ALA A 163 -19.83 -8.97 8.72
C ALA A 163 -18.57 -9.68 8.18
N ARG A 164 -17.44 -9.00 8.01
CA ARG A 164 -16.15 -9.57 7.56
C ARG A 164 -15.26 -10.02 8.72
N ASP A 165 -15.46 -9.41 9.88
CA ASP A 165 -14.67 -9.65 11.09
C ASP A 165 -14.60 -11.14 11.50
N PRO A 166 -15.66 -11.96 11.41
CA PRO A 166 -15.58 -13.38 11.81
C PRO A 166 -14.51 -14.17 11.07
N ILE A 167 -14.18 -13.79 9.84
CA ILE A 167 -13.12 -14.42 9.04
C ILE A 167 -11.80 -13.72 9.33
N THR A 168 -11.72 -12.39 9.19
CA THR A 168 -10.45 -11.65 9.29
C THR A 168 -9.84 -11.67 10.70
N SER A 169 -10.65 -11.79 11.75
CA SER A 169 -10.18 -11.92 13.14
C SER A 169 -9.41 -13.23 13.40
N GLN A 170 -9.65 -14.27 12.59
CA GLN A 170 -8.95 -15.54 12.72
C GLN A 170 -7.53 -15.51 12.15
N PHE A 171 -7.12 -14.43 11.47
CA PHE A 171 -5.81 -14.35 10.80
C PHE A 171 -4.64 -14.73 11.73
N ASN A 172 -4.62 -14.22 12.95
CA ASN A 172 -3.55 -14.50 13.91
C ASN A 172 -3.63 -15.90 14.53
N GLN A 173 -4.77 -16.58 14.37
CA GLN A 173 -5.01 -17.95 14.85
C GLN A 173 -4.73 -19.00 13.76
N LEU A 174 -4.53 -18.56 12.50
CA LEU A 174 -4.19 -19.46 11.42
C LEU A 174 -2.84 -20.13 11.66
N ARG A 175 -2.75 -21.37 11.19
CA ARG A 175 -1.49 -22.07 11.00
C ARG A 175 -0.57 -21.24 10.12
N THR A 176 0.74 -21.39 10.32
CA THR A 176 1.73 -20.56 9.63
C THR A 176 2.53 -21.37 8.64
N VAL A 177 2.96 -20.70 7.56
CA VAL A 177 3.98 -21.18 6.63
C VAL A 177 5.00 -20.06 6.47
N SER A 178 6.28 -20.39 6.59
CA SER A 178 7.36 -19.40 6.45
C SER A 178 7.53 -18.98 5.00
N LYS A 179 8.00 -17.75 4.80
CA LYS A 179 8.32 -17.16 3.49
C LYS A 179 9.28 -18.07 2.71
N ALA A 180 10.31 -18.59 3.38
CA ALA A 180 11.26 -19.52 2.76
C ALA A 180 10.61 -20.78 2.17
N VAL A 181 9.57 -21.33 2.82
CA VAL A 181 8.85 -22.51 2.29
C VAL A 181 8.06 -22.13 1.04
N VAL A 182 7.33 -21.01 1.06
CA VAL A 182 6.51 -20.60 -0.09
C VAL A 182 7.32 -20.03 -1.26
N GLU A 183 8.49 -19.47 -1.00
CA GLU A 183 9.47 -19.08 -2.03
C GLU A 183 10.11 -20.29 -2.72
N SER A 184 10.14 -21.45 -2.06
CA SER A 184 10.63 -22.70 -2.66
C SER A 184 9.58 -23.48 -3.46
N GLN A 185 8.31 -23.04 -3.43
CA GLN A 185 7.22 -23.68 -4.17
C GLN A 185 7.24 -23.35 -5.67
N ASN A 186 6.41 -24.05 -6.43
CA ASN A 186 6.22 -23.79 -7.86
C ASN A 186 4.73 -23.57 -8.18
N PRO A 187 4.29 -22.33 -8.50
CA PRO A 187 5.09 -21.12 -8.61
C PRO A 187 5.55 -20.58 -7.24
N PRO A 188 6.72 -19.92 -7.17
CA PRO A 188 7.23 -19.37 -5.91
C PRO A 188 6.43 -18.12 -5.51
N PHE A 189 6.21 -17.96 -4.20
CA PHE A 189 5.79 -16.66 -3.67
C PHE A 189 6.90 -15.62 -3.90
N ARG A 190 6.56 -14.45 -4.41
CA ARG A 190 7.48 -13.34 -4.70
C ARG A 190 6.91 -12.10 -4.05
N ASP A 191 7.48 -11.73 -2.91
CA ASP A 191 7.05 -10.56 -2.14
C ASP A 191 7.28 -9.28 -2.96
N ALA A 192 6.24 -8.45 -3.09
CA ALA A 192 6.24 -7.24 -3.91
C ALA A 192 7.22 -6.16 -3.45
N GLU A 193 7.65 -6.14 -2.18
CA GLU A 193 8.68 -5.19 -1.71
C GLU A 193 10.10 -5.62 -2.11
N HIS A 194 10.29 -6.90 -2.40
CA HIS A 194 11.59 -7.48 -2.74
C HIS A 194 11.75 -7.78 -4.24
N HIS A 195 10.68 -7.70 -5.01
CA HIS A 195 10.64 -8.06 -6.43
C HIS A 195 10.02 -6.95 -7.25
N HIS A 196 10.33 -6.92 -8.56
CA HIS A 196 9.65 -6.01 -9.46
C HIS A 196 8.14 -6.30 -9.46
N PRO A 197 7.25 -5.29 -9.56
CA PRO A 197 5.80 -5.49 -9.52
C PRO A 197 5.29 -6.52 -10.54
N ASP A 198 5.90 -6.59 -11.72
CA ASP A 198 5.52 -7.56 -12.77
C ASP A 198 5.89 -9.01 -12.42
N ASP A 199 6.88 -9.21 -11.55
CA ASP A 199 7.32 -10.52 -11.07
C ASP A 199 6.71 -10.87 -9.72
N ALA A 200 6.10 -9.91 -9.01
CA ALA A 200 5.53 -10.12 -7.70
C ALA A 200 4.33 -11.09 -7.74
N THR A 201 4.13 -11.84 -6.67
CA THR A 201 2.92 -12.64 -6.52
C THR A 201 1.74 -11.71 -6.33
N HIS A 202 0.78 -11.84 -7.24
CA HIS A 202 -0.47 -11.11 -7.15
C HIS A 202 -1.49 -11.89 -6.33
N CYS A 203 -2.24 -11.13 -5.54
CA CYS A 203 -3.45 -11.60 -4.90
C CYS A 203 -4.37 -12.17 -5.96
N LEU A 204 -5.09 -13.24 -5.63
CA LEU A 204 -6.17 -13.77 -6.48
C LEU A 204 -7.18 -12.67 -6.90
N PHE A 205 -7.31 -11.62 -6.09
CA PHE A 205 -8.20 -10.48 -6.34
C PHE A 205 -7.52 -9.27 -7.02
N GLY A 206 -6.25 -9.39 -7.44
CA GLY A 206 -5.63 -8.54 -8.47
C GLY A 206 -4.47 -7.63 -8.03
N GLU A 207 -4.25 -7.37 -6.75
CA GLU A 207 -3.16 -6.48 -6.28
C GLU A 207 -1.90 -7.27 -5.88
N PRO A 208 -0.67 -6.73 -6.06
CA PRO A 208 0.55 -7.36 -5.58
C PRO A 208 0.53 -7.60 -4.07
N LEU A 209 1.08 -8.72 -3.62
CA LEU A 209 1.14 -9.08 -2.20
C LEU A 209 2.51 -8.77 -1.60
N SER A 210 2.51 -8.24 -0.39
CA SER A 210 3.71 -8.07 0.42
C SER A 210 3.43 -8.37 1.89
N LEU A 211 4.37 -9.05 2.55
CA LEU A 211 4.33 -9.29 3.99
C LEU A 211 4.69 -8.04 4.80
N GLU A 212 5.32 -7.05 4.18
CA GLU A 212 5.68 -5.77 4.80
C GLU A 212 4.58 -4.72 4.69
N ASN A 213 3.54 -4.98 3.89
CA ASN A 213 2.39 -4.10 3.78
C ASN A 213 1.46 -4.29 4.99
N PRO A 214 1.37 -3.30 5.92
CA PRO A 214 0.55 -3.43 7.13
C PRO A 214 -0.96 -3.50 6.83
N ASP A 215 -1.38 -3.07 5.65
CA ASP A 215 -2.78 -3.13 5.23
C ASP A 215 -3.19 -4.51 4.70
N GLN A 216 -2.25 -5.43 4.44
CA GLN A 216 -2.54 -6.77 3.92
C GLN A 216 -2.47 -7.85 5.00
N GLN A 217 -3.36 -8.83 4.90
CA GLN A 217 -3.31 -10.06 5.69
C GLN A 217 -2.99 -11.22 4.74
N VAL A 218 -1.71 -11.37 4.40
CA VAL A 218 -1.28 -12.34 3.40
C VAL A 218 -1.46 -13.77 3.89
N ILE A 219 -2.22 -14.54 3.14
CA ILE A 219 -2.47 -15.97 3.39
C ILE A 219 -2.20 -16.78 2.11
N GLY A 220 -1.81 -18.04 2.30
CA GLY A 220 -1.92 -19.08 1.28
C GLY A 220 -3.18 -19.89 1.53
N LEU A 221 -4.08 -19.95 0.55
CA LEU A 221 -5.29 -20.75 0.61
C LEU A 221 -5.08 -22.09 -0.12
N ALA A 222 -5.23 -23.19 0.61
CA ALA A 222 -5.08 -24.54 0.07
C ALA A 222 -6.28 -24.97 -0.78
N GLY A 223 -6.05 -25.84 -1.77
CA GLY A 223 -7.12 -26.42 -2.57
C GLY A 223 -7.89 -27.52 -1.84
N ASN A 224 -7.28 -28.17 -0.85
CA ASN A 224 -7.88 -29.20 -0.01
C ASN A 224 -7.79 -28.81 1.47
N PRO A 225 -8.83 -29.08 2.27
CA PRO A 225 -8.78 -28.85 3.71
C PRO A 225 -7.89 -29.89 4.39
N THR A 226 -7.27 -29.47 5.48
CA THR A 226 -6.56 -30.34 6.43
C THR A 226 -6.93 -29.93 7.84
N ASP A 227 -6.81 -30.85 8.80
CA ASP A 227 -7.07 -30.57 10.19
C ASP A 227 -6.15 -29.45 10.70
N THR A 228 -6.65 -28.59 11.59
CA THR A 228 -5.88 -27.47 12.17
C THR A 228 -4.64 -27.89 12.98
N SER A 229 -4.52 -29.16 13.34
CA SER A 229 -3.33 -29.74 13.97
C SER A 229 -2.24 -30.16 12.97
N GLU A 230 -2.58 -30.33 11.69
CA GLU A 230 -1.65 -30.73 10.65
C GLU A 230 -0.90 -29.51 10.09
N LEU A 231 0.41 -29.66 9.93
CA LEU A 231 1.26 -28.68 9.25
C LEU A 231 0.98 -28.70 7.73
N TYR A 232 1.34 -27.61 7.06
CA TYR A 232 1.25 -27.55 5.61
C TYR A 232 2.06 -28.67 4.95
N SER A 233 1.42 -29.38 4.03
CA SER A 233 2.04 -30.36 3.16
C SER A 233 1.54 -30.15 1.74
N GLN A 234 2.46 -30.00 0.79
CA GLN A 234 2.10 -29.85 -0.62
C GLN A 234 1.27 -31.03 -1.14
N GLN A 235 1.51 -32.24 -0.61
CA GLN A 235 0.79 -33.44 -1.04
C GLN A 235 -0.63 -33.52 -0.47
N GLY A 236 -0.84 -33.04 0.77
CA GLY A 236 -2.16 -33.02 1.41
C GLY A 236 -3.01 -31.82 0.99
N ASN A 237 -2.42 -30.63 0.99
CA ASN A 237 -3.08 -29.35 0.78
C ASN A 237 -3.17 -28.91 -0.68
N LYS A 238 -2.36 -29.52 -1.57
CA LYS A 238 -2.03 -29.01 -2.91
C LYS A 238 -1.28 -27.67 -2.85
N ASP A 239 -1.00 -27.10 -4.02
CA ASP A 239 -0.37 -25.79 -4.14
C ASP A 239 -1.24 -24.70 -3.53
N LEU A 240 -0.59 -23.76 -2.84
CA LEU A 240 -1.26 -22.64 -2.20
C LEU A 240 -1.53 -21.54 -3.22
N VAL A 241 -2.72 -20.95 -3.16
CA VAL A 241 -3.00 -19.70 -3.88
C VAL A 241 -2.95 -18.54 -2.89
N PHE A 242 -2.10 -17.56 -3.21
CA PHE A 242 -1.85 -16.44 -2.33
C PHE A 242 -2.88 -15.32 -2.51
N MET A 243 -3.32 -14.75 -1.40
CA MET A 243 -4.29 -13.65 -1.39
C MET A 243 -4.24 -12.87 -0.08
N ASP A 244 -4.89 -11.71 -0.09
CA ASP A 244 -5.22 -10.96 1.11
C ASP A 244 -6.50 -11.53 1.74
N MET A 245 -6.42 -11.97 3.00
CA MET A 245 -7.54 -12.50 3.77
C MET A 245 -8.68 -11.50 3.88
N LYS A 246 -8.41 -10.19 3.90
CA LYS A 246 -9.45 -9.16 3.92
C LYS A 246 -10.29 -9.21 2.64
N LYS A 247 -9.66 -9.39 1.48
CA LYS A 247 -10.36 -9.53 0.18
C LYS A 247 -11.11 -10.86 0.10
N LEU A 248 -10.52 -11.93 0.62
CA LEU A 248 -11.20 -13.22 0.72
C LEU A 248 -12.47 -13.10 1.58
N ALA A 249 -12.40 -12.48 2.76
CA ALA A 249 -13.56 -12.29 3.62
C ALA A 249 -14.68 -11.48 2.95
N GLN A 250 -14.32 -10.49 2.14
CA GLN A 250 -15.26 -9.71 1.33
C GLN A 250 -15.95 -10.58 0.27
N PHE A 251 -15.17 -11.41 -0.43
CA PHE A 251 -15.71 -12.39 -1.38
C PHE A 251 -16.67 -13.38 -0.69
N LEU A 252 -16.25 -13.96 0.44
CA LEU A 252 -17.01 -14.97 1.18
C LEU A 252 -18.29 -14.43 1.82
N ALA A 253 -18.33 -13.15 2.20
CA ALA A 253 -19.53 -12.52 2.74
C ALA A 253 -20.68 -12.48 1.72
N GLY A 254 -20.37 -12.35 0.42
CA GLY A 254 -21.38 -12.43 -0.64
C GLY A 254 -21.60 -13.85 -1.16
N LYS A 255 -20.55 -14.67 -1.15
CA LYS A 255 -20.57 -16.03 -1.66
C LYS A 255 -19.70 -16.95 -0.79
N PRO A 256 -20.28 -17.68 0.17
CA PRO A 256 -19.53 -18.53 1.13
C PRO A 256 -19.05 -19.85 0.47
N GLU A 257 -18.39 -19.72 -0.68
CA GLU A 257 -17.78 -20.78 -1.45
C GLU A 257 -16.30 -20.46 -1.62
N HIS A 258 -15.47 -21.48 -1.56
CA HIS A 258 -14.06 -21.42 -1.83
C HIS A 258 -13.82 -20.95 -3.29
N PRO A 259 -12.98 -19.93 -3.55
CA PRO A 259 -12.88 -19.29 -4.86
C PRO A 259 -12.36 -20.21 -5.98
N MET A 260 -11.54 -21.22 -5.64
CA MET A 260 -10.96 -22.15 -6.62
C MET A 260 -11.81 -23.40 -6.91
N ASN A 261 -12.36 -24.05 -5.88
CA ASN A 261 -13.01 -25.37 -5.98
C ASN A 261 -14.52 -25.34 -5.67
N ARG A 262 -15.06 -24.17 -5.30
CA ARG A 262 -16.48 -23.94 -4.97
C ARG A 262 -17.04 -24.72 -3.78
N GLN A 263 -16.18 -25.37 -2.98
CA GLN A 263 -16.58 -26.00 -1.73
C GLN A 263 -17.03 -24.97 -0.70
N PRO A 264 -17.90 -25.28 0.27
CA PRO A 264 -18.29 -24.35 1.31
C PRO A 264 -17.07 -23.79 2.06
N LEU A 265 -16.95 -22.47 2.11
CA LEU A 265 -15.88 -21.77 2.83
C LEU A 265 -16.48 -20.60 3.61
N ASP A 266 -16.39 -20.68 4.93
CA ASP A 266 -16.94 -19.69 5.85
C ASP A 266 -16.04 -19.53 7.08
N ALA A 267 -16.51 -18.77 8.08
CA ALA A 267 -15.77 -18.56 9.32
C ALA A 267 -15.51 -19.86 10.10
N ARG A 268 -16.28 -20.92 9.93
CA ARG A 268 -16.06 -22.19 10.64
C ARG A 268 -15.00 -23.05 9.95
N THR A 269 -14.89 -22.96 8.64
CA THR A 269 -14.02 -23.83 7.84
C THR A 269 -12.74 -23.17 7.37
N ILE A 270 -12.62 -21.83 7.40
CA ILE A 270 -11.47 -21.09 6.86
C ILE A 270 -10.12 -21.55 7.43
N ALA A 271 -10.05 -21.85 8.73
CA ALA A 271 -8.83 -22.31 9.39
C ALA A 271 -8.30 -23.65 8.85
N ASN A 272 -9.17 -24.48 8.24
CA ASN A 272 -8.79 -25.76 7.64
C ASN A 272 -8.10 -25.60 6.28
N TYR A 273 -8.31 -24.46 5.62
CA TYR A 273 -7.78 -24.15 4.28
C TYR A 273 -6.67 -23.11 4.29
N ALA A 274 -6.76 -22.10 5.15
CA ALA A 274 -5.89 -20.94 5.12
C ALA A 274 -4.66 -21.08 6.02
N PHE A 275 -3.52 -20.68 5.48
CA PHE A 275 -2.25 -20.58 6.19
C PHE A 275 -1.77 -19.13 6.16
N ARG A 276 -1.42 -18.57 7.30
CA ARG A 276 -0.79 -17.25 7.40
C ARG A 276 0.66 -17.34 6.96
N ILE A 277 1.05 -16.46 6.04
CA ILE A 277 2.44 -16.39 5.59
C ILE A 277 3.22 -15.50 6.57
N VAL A 278 4.36 -15.99 7.06
CA VAL A 278 5.23 -15.28 8.00
C VAL A 278 6.63 -15.13 7.43
N PRO A 279 7.37 -14.06 7.79
CA PRO A 279 8.75 -13.89 7.37
C PRO A 279 9.63 -15.12 7.63
#